data_AF-A0A7C6L870-F1
#
_entry.id   AF-A0A7C6L870-F1
#
_cell.length_a   1.000
_cell.length_b   1.000
_cell.length_c   1.000
_cell.angle_alpha   90.00
_cell.angle_beta   90.00
_cell.angle_gamma   90.00
#
_symmetry.space_group_name_H-M   'P 1'
#
loop_
_entity.id
_entity.type
_entity.pdbx_description
1 polymer ?
#
loop_
_entity_poly.entity_id
_entity_poly.type
_entity_poly.pdbx_seq_one_letter_code
_entity_poly.pdbx_strand_id
1 'polypeptide(L)'
;MKENEPASKMYRPIHLWPIVVIVAGIGACAAGAAISQPYWDFFGLLLILSLASLLSGALFGFLFGIPRLNRNYDPREDYGRATKYMPNTNLEDVSDWLTKIIIGVTLTQLTKIPGYLQGMADYIVINSNCNTLNCPFAGPVIISLFIYFFIAGFVSGYYYTRLFLPNLFSVMEENSILRAEMAIWREGGEKILLTDKEKKILQMIKAQDNVFTGFHRLDHQEKAALNVLLAKGIVEVISGDHPLRRGSFRIADEDVLQSLK
;
A
#
# COMPACT_ATOMS: atom_id res chain seq x y z
N MET A 1 18.45 32.25 14.34
CA MET A 1 17.03 31.83 14.16
C MET A 1 16.79 31.68 12.67
N LYS A 2 16.74 30.45 12.17
CA LYS A 2 16.21 30.11 10.84
C LYS A 2 15.02 29.20 11.10
N GLU A 3 13.85 29.69 10.71
CA GLU A 3 12.56 29.05 10.90
C GLU A 3 12.48 27.82 10.01
N ASN A 4 12.16 26.66 10.60
CA ASN A 4 11.89 25.44 9.88
C ASN A 4 10.49 25.55 9.26
N GLU A 5 10.40 25.81 7.96
CA GLU A 5 9.16 25.63 7.23
C GLU A 5 8.77 24.13 7.22
N PRO A 6 7.52 23.78 7.56
CA PRO A 6 7.06 22.39 7.52
C PRO A 6 6.78 21.99 6.07
N ALA A 7 7.72 21.27 5.44
CA ALA A 7 7.56 20.61 4.15
C ALA A 7 6.54 19.46 4.20
N SER A 8 5.24 19.74 4.38
CA SER A 8 4.24 18.70 4.66
C SER A 8 2.91 18.78 3.89
N LYS A 9 2.78 19.60 2.83
CA LYS A 9 1.47 19.74 2.14
C LYS A 9 1.40 19.43 0.64
N MET A 10 2.46 18.95 -0.02
CA MET A 10 2.46 18.81 -1.48
C MET A 10 2.61 17.38 -2.05
N TYR A 11 2.27 16.34 -1.29
CA TYR A 11 2.30 14.95 -1.79
C TYR A 11 0.91 14.25 -1.82
N ARG A 12 -0.17 14.92 -1.40
CA ARG A 12 -1.50 14.29 -1.27
C ARG A 12 -2.38 14.17 -2.53
N PRO A 13 -2.32 15.03 -3.58
CA PRO A 13 -3.29 14.92 -4.67
C PRO A 13 -2.96 13.80 -5.66
N ILE A 14 -1.69 13.39 -5.78
CA ILE A 14 -1.26 12.45 -6.83
C ILE A 14 -1.79 11.03 -6.56
N HIS A 15 -2.13 10.64 -5.34
CA HIS A 15 -2.72 9.32 -5.09
C HIS A 15 -4.23 9.24 -5.30
N LEU A 16 -4.90 10.38 -5.50
CA LEU A 16 -6.37 10.45 -5.60
C LEU A 16 -6.89 10.32 -7.03
N TRP A 17 -6.05 10.60 -8.03
CA TRP A 17 -6.47 10.60 -9.43
C TRP A 17 -7.11 9.28 -9.92
N PRO A 18 -6.61 8.07 -9.56
CA PRO A 18 -7.22 6.83 -10.05
C PRO A 18 -8.60 6.60 -9.41
N ILE A 19 -8.75 6.98 -8.14
CA ILE A 19 -10.03 6.95 -7.42
C ILE A 19 -11.03 7.89 -8.11
N VAL A 20 -10.60 9.09 -8.50
CA VAL A 20 -11.46 10.05 -9.20
C VAL A 20 -11.98 9.48 -10.53
N VAL A 21 -11.15 8.77 -11.30
CA VAL A 21 -11.56 8.11 -12.55
C VAL A 21 -12.62 7.03 -12.30
N ILE A 22 -12.42 6.19 -11.27
CA ILE A 22 -13.39 5.14 -10.92
C ILE A 22 -14.71 5.77 -10.45
N VAL A 23 -14.66 6.76 -9.57
CA VAL A 23 -15.84 7.46 -9.04
C VAL A 23 -16.59 8.20 -10.15
N ALA A 24 -15.89 8.83 -11.10
CA ALA A 24 -16.51 9.46 -12.26
C ALA A 24 -17.28 8.45 -13.12
N GLY A 25 -16.74 7.25 -13.34
CA GLY A 25 -17.41 6.17 -14.08
C GLY A 25 -18.66 5.66 -13.37
N ILE A 26 -18.59 5.45 -12.05
CA ILE A 26 -19.75 5.05 -11.23
C ILE A 26 -20.81 6.17 -11.23
N GLY A 27 -20.38 7.43 -11.12
CA GLY A 27 -21.24 8.60 -11.18
C GLY A 27 -21.97 8.74 -12.52
N ALA A 28 -21.30 8.47 -13.64
CA ALA A 28 -21.92 8.44 -14.96
C ALA A 28 -23.00 7.34 -15.07
N CYS A 29 -22.74 6.16 -14.51
CA CYS A 29 -23.73 5.08 -14.46
C CYS A 29 -24.95 5.46 -13.59
N ALA A 30 -24.70 6.10 -12.44
CA ALA A 30 -25.76 6.53 -11.53
C ALA A 30 -26.61 7.67 -12.12
N ALA A 31 -25.98 8.62 -12.83
CA ALA A 31 -26.68 9.69 -13.54
C ALA A 31 -27.59 9.14 -14.63
N GLY A 32 -27.15 8.11 -15.37
CA GLY A 32 -27.99 7.40 -16.34
C GLY A 32 -29.19 6.70 -15.70
N ALA A 33 -29.00 6.11 -14.51
CA ALA A 33 -30.08 5.44 -13.77
C ALA A 33 -31.10 6.43 -13.16
N ALA A 34 -30.68 7.65 -12.83
CA ALA A 34 -31.55 8.67 -12.24
C ALA A 34 -32.62 9.23 -13.20
N ILE A 35 -32.53 8.93 -14.51
CA ILE A 35 -33.44 9.46 -15.52
C ILE A 35 -34.83 8.80 -15.43
N SER A 36 -34.94 7.54 -14.99
CA SER A 36 -36.26 6.89 -14.81
C SER A 36 -36.22 5.65 -13.89
N GLN A 37 -37.34 5.34 -13.24
CA GLN A 37 -37.49 4.24 -12.26
C GLN A 37 -37.09 2.82 -12.74
N PRO A 38 -37.37 2.36 -13.98
CA PRO A 38 -36.99 1.03 -14.44
C PRO A 38 -35.47 0.87 -14.71
N TYR A 39 -34.68 1.95 -14.66
CA TYR A 39 -33.23 1.88 -14.87
C TYR A 39 -32.44 1.50 -13.60
N TRP A 40 -33.09 1.41 -12.42
CA TRP A 40 -32.42 1.03 -11.18
C TRP A 40 -32.05 -0.46 -11.12
N ASP A 41 -32.90 -1.35 -11.63
CA ASP A 41 -32.59 -2.78 -11.72
C ASP A 41 -31.43 -3.04 -12.70
N PHE A 42 -31.40 -2.29 -13.80
CA PHE A 42 -30.32 -2.33 -14.78
C PHE A 42 -29.01 -1.77 -14.21
N PHE A 43 -29.08 -0.73 -13.37
CA PHE A 43 -27.92 -0.13 -12.71
C PHE A 43 -27.17 -1.13 -11.81
N GLY A 44 -27.89 -1.94 -11.03
CA GLY A 44 -27.26 -2.96 -10.18
C GLY A 44 -26.43 -3.97 -10.99
N LEU A 45 -26.98 -4.42 -12.12
CA LEU A 45 -26.27 -5.30 -13.05
C LEU A 45 -25.04 -4.61 -13.67
N LEU A 46 -25.18 -3.38 -14.17
CA LEU A 46 -24.06 -2.60 -14.72
C LEU A 46 -22.97 -2.36 -13.69
N LEU A 47 -23.32 -2.14 -12.42
CA LEU A 47 -22.37 -1.90 -11.35
C LEU A 47 -21.57 -3.17 -11.01
N ILE A 48 -22.21 -4.34 -10.94
CA ILE A 48 -21.51 -5.61 -10.73
C ILE A 48 -20.56 -5.90 -11.89
N LEU A 49 -21.00 -5.68 -13.14
CA LEU A 49 -20.17 -5.83 -14.33
C LEU A 49 -18.97 -4.88 -14.31
N SER A 50 -19.20 -3.63 -13.91
CA SER A 50 -18.15 -2.61 -13.75
C SER A 50 -17.09 -3.06 -12.73
N LEU A 51 -17.53 -3.52 -11.55
CA LEU A 51 -16.64 -3.98 -10.49
C LEU A 51 -15.86 -5.23 -10.87
N ALA A 52 -16.50 -6.20 -11.54
CA ALA A 52 -15.83 -7.40 -12.03
C ALA A 52 -14.75 -7.07 -13.06
N SER A 53 -15.06 -6.18 -14.00
CA SER A 53 -14.11 -5.67 -15.00
C SER A 53 -12.95 -4.91 -14.34
N LEU A 54 -13.26 -4.05 -13.38
CA LEU A 54 -12.28 -3.29 -12.60
C LEU A 54 -11.34 -4.20 -11.83
N LEU A 55 -11.85 -5.24 -11.15
CA LEU A 55 -11.03 -6.21 -10.42
C LEU A 55 -10.11 -6.98 -11.35
N SER A 56 -10.63 -7.40 -12.50
CA SER A 56 -9.85 -8.10 -13.51
C SER A 56 -8.73 -7.19 -14.03
N GLY A 57 -9.05 -5.95 -14.42
CA GLY A 57 -8.07 -4.94 -14.81
C GLY A 57 -7.03 -4.70 -13.72
N ALA A 58 -7.47 -4.47 -12.48
CA ALA A 58 -6.59 -4.21 -11.33
C ALA A 58 -5.66 -5.37 -11.02
N LEU A 59 -6.10 -6.62 -11.20
CA LEU A 59 -5.26 -7.80 -11.08
C LEU A 59 -4.13 -7.78 -12.12
N PHE A 60 -4.44 -7.51 -13.39
CA PHE A 60 -3.42 -7.35 -14.42
C PHE A 60 -2.47 -6.20 -14.10
N GLY A 61 -3.03 -5.03 -13.75
CA GLY A 61 -2.24 -3.85 -13.36
C GLY A 61 -1.28 -4.16 -12.21
N PHE A 62 -1.77 -4.88 -11.19
CA PHE A 62 -0.96 -5.36 -10.07
C PHE A 62 0.20 -6.23 -10.54
N LEU A 63 -0.06 -7.28 -11.35
CA LEU A 63 0.97 -8.18 -11.86
C LEU A 63 2.09 -7.44 -12.61
N PHE A 64 1.72 -6.44 -13.40
CA PHE A 64 2.68 -5.62 -14.15
C PHE A 64 3.38 -4.56 -13.29
N GLY A 65 2.78 -4.15 -12.17
CA GLY A 65 3.31 -3.13 -11.27
C GLY A 65 4.27 -3.65 -10.20
N ILE A 66 4.37 -4.97 -10.00
CA ILE A 66 5.24 -5.56 -8.96
C ILE A 66 6.70 -5.13 -9.20
N PRO A 67 7.37 -4.49 -8.22
CA PRO A 67 8.77 -4.12 -8.33
C PRO A 67 9.66 -5.38 -8.33
N ARG A 68 10.75 -5.34 -9.11
CA ARG A 68 11.69 -6.46 -9.18
C ARG A 68 12.79 -6.27 -8.14
N LEU A 69 13.16 -7.35 -7.45
CA LEU A 69 14.33 -7.36 -6.59
C LEU A 69 15.59 -7.26 -7.44
N ASN A 70 16.44 -6.28 -7.15
CA ASN A 70 17.75 -6.18 -7.75
C ASN A 70 18.65 -7.27 -7.13
N ARG A 71 18.89 -8.35 -7.88
CA ARG A 71 19.71 -9.49 -7.42
C ARG A 71 21.18 -9.15 -7.26
N ASN A 72 21.64 -8.07 -7.88
CA ASN A 72 23.02 -7.59 -7.79
C ASN A 72 23.20 -6.57 -6.65
N TYR A 73 22.15 -6.33 -5.85
CA TYR A 73 22.23 -5.44 -4.71
C TYR A 73 23.08 -6.07 -3.61
N ASP A 74 24.28 -5.52 -3.36
CA ASP A 74 25.09 -5.86 -2.20
C ASP A 74 24.92 -4.76 -1.13
N PRO A 75 24.33 -5.07 0.04
CA PRO A 75 24.18 -4.11 1.12
C PRO A 75 25.50 -3.48 1.55
N ARG A 76 26.64 -4.17 1.43
CA ARG A 76 27.94 -3.70 1.94
C ARG A 76 28.62 -2.69 1.02
N GLU A 77 28.40 -2.81 -0.29
CA GLU A 77 29.06 -1.95 -1.29
C GLU A 77 28.15 -0.81 -1.77
N ASP A 78 26.83 -1.00 -1.76
CA ASP A 78 25.87 -0.09 -2.40
C ASP A 78 25.05 0.78 -1.44
N TYR A 79 25.51 0.99 -0.19
CA TYR A 79 24.87 1.93 0.74
C TYR A 79 24.64 3.31 0.09
N GLY A 80 23.40 3.59 -0.29
CA GLY A 80 22.97 4.86 -0.91
C GLY A 80 23.23 5.01 -2.42
N ARG A 81 23.78 4.00 -3.12
CA ARG A 81 24.05 4.07 -4.57
C ARG A 81 23.11 3.24 -5.44
N ALA A 82 22.72 2.05 -5.00
CA ALA A 82 21.79 1.18 -5.73
C ALA A 82 20.50 0.97 -4.93
N THR A 83 19.35 1.03 -5.60
CA THR A 83 18.07 0.67 -4.97
C THR A 83 17.90 -0.84 -4.96
N LYS A 84 17.59 -1.41 -3.79
CA LYS A 84 17.29 -2.84 -3.63
C LYS A 84 16.11 -3.30 -4.51
N TYR A 85 15.16 -2.41 -4.73
CA TYR A 85 14.03 -2.61 -5.63
C TYR A 85 14.22 -1.77 -6.88
N MET A 86 14.17 -2.41 -8.05
CA MET A 86 14.18 -1.74 -9.34
C MET A 86 12.76 -1.61 -9.89
N PRO A 87 12.45 -0.50 -10.58
CA PRO A 87 11.22 -0.38 -11.35
C PRO A 87 11.12 -1.51 -12.39
N ASN A 88 9.91 -2.03 -12.58
CA ASN A 88 9.68 -3.11 -13.55
C ASN A 88 9.66 -2.55 -14.98
N THR A 89 10.43 -3.16 -15.89
CA THR A 89 10.42 -2.85 -17.34
C THR A 89 9.32 -3.57 -18.09
N ASN A 90 8.53 -4.43 -17.44
CA ASN A 90 7.50 -5.23 -18.09
C ASN A 90 6.56 -4.43 -19.01
N LEU A 91 6.14 -3.20 -18.64
CA LEU A 91 5.28 -2.41 -19.53
C LEU A 91 6.02 -1.85 -20.73
N GLU A 92 7.31 -1.57 -20.61
CA GLU A 92 8.13 -1.14 -21.74
C GLU A 92 8.23 -2.29 -22.75
N ASP A 93 8.58 -3.48 -22.27
CA ASP A 93 8.65 -4.70 -23.09
C ASP A 93 7.30 -5.04 -23.75
N VAL A 94 6.20 -4.96 -22.98
CA VAL A 94 4.86 -5.20 -23.50
C VAL A 94 4.40 -4.09 -24.45
N SER A 95 4.76 -2.83 -24.22
CA SER A 95 4.43 -1.72 -25.13
C SER A 95 5.12 -1.90 -26.49
N ASP A 96 6.39 -2.30 -26.48
CA ASP A 96 7.15 -2.59 -27.69
C ASP A 96 6.61 -3.82 -28.44
N TRP A 97 6.11 -4.82 -27.72
CA TRP A 97 5.44 -5.96 -28.33
C TRP A 97 4.03 -5.62 -28.85
N LEU A 98 3.26 -4.86 -28.08
CA LEU A 98 1.90 -4.45 -28.42
C LEU A 98 1.89 -3.55 -29.64
N THR A 99 2.81 -2.60 -29.76
CA THR A 99 2.94 -1.74 -30.95
C THR A 99 3.21 -2.56 -32.21
N LYS A 100 4.09 -3.58 -32.11
CA LYS A 100 4.34 -4.53 -33.21
C LYS A 100 3.09 -5.37 -33.55
N ILE A 101 2.35 -5.82 -32.54
CA ILE A 101 1.06 -6.54 -32.74
C ILE A 101 0.02 -5.63 -33.39
N ILE A 102 -0.13 -4.38 -32.95
CA ILE A 102 -1.10 -3.45 -33.53
C ILE A 102 -0.79 -3.26 -35.01
N ILE A 103 0.47 -3.02 -35.37
CA ILE A 103 0.88 -2.92 -36.78
C ILE A 103 0.60 -4.24 -37.53
N GLY A 104 0.92 -5.40 -36.95
CA GLY A 104 0.75 -6.71 -37.60
C GLY A 104 -0.70 -7.22 -37.71
N VAL A 105 -1.52 -7.01 -36.68
CA VAL A 105 -2.93 -7.47 -36.60
C VAL A 105 -3.85 -6.54 -37.40
N THR A 106 -3.54 -5.25 -37.47
CA THR A 106 -4.23 -4.31 -38.37
C THR A 106 -4.10 -4.76 -39.83
N LEU A 107 -3.02 -5.45 -40.19
CA LEU A 107 -2.82 -6.01 -41.52
C LEU A 107 -3.58 -7.32 -41.80
N THR A 108 -4.09 -8.06 -40.79
CA THR A 108 -4.53 -9.45 -41.03
C THR A 108 -5.82 -9.92 -40.35
N GLN A 109 -6.15 -9.55 -39.10
CA GLN A 109 -7.25 -10.22 -38.35
C GLN A 109 -8.02 -9.39 -37.32
N LEU A 110 -7.93 -8.05 -37.33
CA LEU A 110 -8.63 -7.19 -36.34
C LEU A 110 -10.17 -7.31 -36.37
N THR A 111 -10.75 -7.92 -37.41
CA THR A 111 -12.20 -8.01 -37.61
C THR A 111 -12.95 -8.96 -36.68
N LYS A 112 -12.27 -9.86 -35.96
CA LYS A 112 -12.93 -10.87 -35.09
C LYS A 112 -13.22 -10.40 -33.67
N ILE A 113 -12.45 -9.44 -33.16
CA ILE A 113 -12.54 -8.96 -31.77
C ILE A 113 -13.91 -8.31 -31.46
N PRO A 114 -14.47 -7.45 -32.33
CA PRO A 114 -15.78 -6.87 -32.09
C PRO A 114 -16.89 -7.93 -31.94
N GLY A 115 -16.80 -9.04 -32.69
CA GLY A 115 -17.81 -10.11 -32.64
C GLY A 115 -17.91 -10.79 -31.28
N TYR A 116 -16.79 -11.01 -30.59
CA TYR A 116 -16.79 -11.58 -29.24
C TYR A 116 -17.35 -10.61 -28.19
N LEU A 117 -16.99 -9.33 -28.28
CA LEU A 117 -17.53 -8.28 -27.41
C LEU A 117 -19.05 -8.11 -27.60
N GLN A 118 -19.49 -8.14 -28.86
CA GLN A 118 -20.91 -8.11 -29.22
C GLN A 118 -21.63 -9.32 -28.62
N GLY A 119 -21.11 -10.53 -28.80
CA GLY A 119 -21.72 -11.75 -28.26
C GLY A 119 -21.85 -11.75 -26.73
N MET A 120 -20.85 -11.21 -26.01
CA MET A 120 -20.94 -11.02 -24.55
C MET A 120 -22.03 -10.01 -24.17
N ALA A 121 -22.09 -8.88 -24.86
CA ALA A 121 -23.10 -7.86 -24.62
C ALA A 121 -24.51 -8.38 -24.94
N ASP A 122 -24.68 -9.08 -26.06
CA ASP A 122 -25.95 -9.68 -26.48
C ASP A 122 -26.40 -10.75 -25.48
N TYR A 123 -25.49 -11.58 -24.97
CA TYR A 123 -25.80 -12.56 -23.91
C TYR A 123 -26.34 -11.87 -22.65
N ILE A 124 -25.72 -10.77 -22.22
CA ILE A 124 -26.18 -10.01 -21.05
C ILE A 124 -27.53 -9.33 -21.31
N VAL A 125 -27.73 -8.76 -22.51
CA VAL A 125 -28.97 -8.08 -22.90
C VAL A 125 -30.14 -9.06 -23.01
N ILE A 126 -29.94 -10.24 -23.61
CA ILE A 126 -30.99 -11.27 -23.77
C ILE A 126 -31.43 -11.85 -22.42
N ASN A 127 -30.50 -12.01 -21.48
CA ASN A 127 -30.79 -12.56 -20.15
C ASN A 127 -31.16 -11.50 -19.11
N SER A 128 -31.19 -10.22 -19.49
CA SER A 128 -31.70 -9.14 -18.64
C SER A 128 -33.14 -8.81 -19.02
N ASN A 129 -33.91 -8.25 -18.09
CA ASN A 129 -35.34 -7.94 -18.28
C ASN A 129 -35.54 -6.68 -19.17
N CYS A 130 -34.77 -6.59 -20.26
CA CYS A 130 -34.65 -5.44 -21.14
C CYS A 130 -35.88 -5.24 -22.06
N ASN A 131 -36.83 -6.19 -22.05
CA ASN A 131 -38.10 -6.10 -22.77
C ASN A 131 -38.94 -4.86 -22.40
N THR A 132 -38.77 -4.32 -21.19
CA THR A 132 -39.45 -3.09 -20.75
C THR A 132 -38.74 -1.81 -21.16
N LEU A 133 -37.47 -1.89 -21.60
CA LEU A 133 -36.56 -0.76 -21.73
C LEU A 133 -36.32 -0.29 -23.16
N ASN A 134 -36.76 -1.05 -24.20
CA ASN A 134 -36.63 -0.65 -25.61
C ASN A 134 -35.23 -0.05 -25.92
N CYS A 135 -34.17 -0.73 -25.48
CA CYS A 135 -32.81 -0.16 -25.44
C CYS A 135 -31.92 -0.70 -26.57
N PRO A 136 -31.97 -0.14 -27.80
CA PRO A 136 -30.98 -0.42 -28.84
C PRO A 136 -29.57 0.02 -28.43
N PHE A 137 -29.44 0.83 -27.37
CA PHE A 137 -28.17 1.35 -26.87
C PHE A 137 -27.55 0.53 -25.72
N ALA A 138 -28.23 -0.48 -25.19
CA ALA A 138 -27.72 -1.25 -24.04
C ALA A 138 -26.42 -2.01 -24.37
N GLY A 139 -26.34 -2.65 -25.53
CA GLY A 139 -25.16 -3.39 -25.97
C GLY A 139 -23.90 -2.51 -26.03
N PRO A 140 -23.91 -1.41 -26.80
CA PRO A 140 -22.78 -0.47 -26.86
C PRO A 140 -22.37 0.11 -25.50
N VAL A 141 -23.33 0.38 -24.61
CA VAL A 141 -23.05 0.87 -23.26
C VAL A 141 -22.32 -0.18 -22.43
N ILE A 142 -22.77 -1.44 -22.44
CA ILE A 142 -22.12 -2.55 -21.72
C ILE A 142 -20.68 -2.74 -22.22
N ILE A 143 -20.46 -2.72 -23.54
CA ILE A 143 -19.11 -2.86 -24.12
C ILE A 143 -18.20 -1.71 -23.69
N SER A 144 -18.68 -0.47 -23.80
CA SER A 144 -17.91 0.72 -23.41
C SER A 144 -17.56 0.71 -21.93
N LEU A 145 -18.49 0.26 -21.09
CA LEU A 145 -18.33 0.13 -19.65
C LEU A 145 -17.30 -0.95 -19.28
N PHE A 146 -17.33 -2.11 -19.95
CA PHE A 146 -16.30 -3.14 -19.78
C PHE A 146 -14.91 -2.58 -20.06
N ILE A 147 -14.74 -1.92 -21.21
CA ILE A 147 -13.45 -1.35 -21.63
C ILE A 147 -13.00 -0.28 -20.64
N TYR A 148 -13.90 0.63 -20.25
CA TYR A 148 -13.60 1.71 -19.33
C TYR A 148 -13.12 1.20 -17.98
N PHE A 149 -13.88 0.33 -17.32
CA PHE A 149 -13.54 -0.16 -15.99
C PHE A 149 -12.35 -1.11 -16.01
N PHE A 150 -12.15 -1.88 -17.09
CA PHE A 150 -10.94 -2.69 -17.25
C PHE A 150 -9.69 -1.82 -17.30
N ILE A 151 -9.69 -0.78 -18.13
CA ILE A 151 -8.55 0.15 -18.26
C ILE A 151 -8.35 0.93 -16.95
N ALA A 152 -9.43 1.45 -16.35
CA ALA A 152 -9.36 2.18 -15.08
C ALA A 152 -8.81 1.29 -13.95
N GLY A 153 -9.27 0.03 -13.86
CA GLY A 153 -8.76 -0.96 -12.92
C GLY A 153 -7.29 -1.24 -13.17
N PHE A 154 -6.90 -1.52 -14.42
CA PHE A 154 -5.51 -1.76 -14.80
C PHE A 154 -4.58 -0.62 -14.40
N VAL A 155 -4.92 0.61 -14.79
CA VAL A 155 -4.08 1.76 -14.51
C VAL A 155 -4.03 2.03 -13.00
N SER A 156 -5.15 1.88 -12.28
CA SER A 156 -5.19 2.03 -10.83
C SER A 156 -4.31 0.99 -10.14
N GLY A 157 -4.51 -0.29 -10.43
CA GLY A 157 -3.74 -1.40 -9.85
C GLY A 157 -2.26 -1.25 -10.13
N TYR A 158 -1.90 -0.90 -11.35
CA TYR A 158 -0.51 -0.63 -11.74
C TYR A 158 0.10 0.54 -10.97
N TYR A 159 -0.62 1.67 -10.94
CA TYR A 159 -0.18 2.90 -10.28
C TYR A 159 0.02 2.71 -8.78
N TYR A 160 -0.96 2.09 -8.09
CA TYR A 160 -0.86 1.81 -6.66
C TYR A 160 0.28 0.83 -6.37
N THR A 161 0.43 -0.23 -7.15
CA THR A 161 1.50 -1.21 -6.94
C THR A 161 2.87 -0.57 -7.16
N ARG A 162 3.04 0.25 -8.19
CA ARG A 162 4.33 0.88 -8.50
C ARG A 162 4.73 1.95 -7.47
N LEU A 163 3.78 2.62 -6.82
CA LEU A 163 4.06 3.66 -5.84
C LEU A 163 4.17 3.16 -4.40
N PHE A 164 3.28 2.26 -3.98
CA PHE A 164 3.18 1.86 -2.58
C PHE A 164 4.02 0.62 -2.25
N LEU A 165 4.12 -0.35 -3.17
CA LEU A 165 4.76 -1.64 -2.87
C LEU A 165 6.27 -1.51 -2.56
N PRO A 166 7.07 -0.69 -3.26
CA PRO A 166 8.48 -0.50 -2.92
C PRO A 166 8.68 0.03 -1.50
N ASN A 167 7.85 1.00 -1.08
CA ASN A 167 7.92 1.59 0.26
C ASN A 167 7.45 0.62 1.34
N LEU A 168 6.43 -0.20 1.04
CA LEU A 168 5.99 -1.26 1.95
C LEU A 168 7.10 -2.29 2.16
N PHE A 169 7.79 -2.69 1.09
CA PHE A 169 8.88 -3.66 1.13
C PHE A 169 10.12 -3.15 1.89
N SER A 170 10.49 -1.88 1.74
CA SER A 170 11.59 -1.31 2.53
C SER A 170 11.27 -1.29 4.03
N VAL A 171 10.06 -0.86 4.40
CA VAL A 171 9.64 -0.79 5.82
C VAL A 171 9.57 -2.17 6.47
N MET A 172 9.05 -3.18 5.77
CA MET A 172 9.00 -4.54 6.33
C MET A 172 10.40 -5.15 6.49
N GLU A 173 11.33 -4.83 5.60
CA GLU A 173 12.71 -5.30 5.71
C GLU A 173 13.45 -4.66 6.89
N GLU A 174 13.36 -3.33 7.05
CA GLU A 174 13.91 -2.63 8.22
C GLU A 174 13.40 -3.23 9.53
N ASN A 175 12.10 -3.51 9.60
CA ASN A 175 11.49 -4.16 10.76
C ASN A 175 12.00 -5.58 11.00
N SER A 176 12.30 -6.33 9.93
CA SER A 176 12.86 -7.68 10.05
C SER A 176 14.30 -7.68 10.58
N ILE A 177 15.11 -6.69 10.15
CA ILE A 177 16.49 -6.52 10.62
C ILE A 177 16.50 -6.14 12.10
N LEU A 178 15.67 -5.17 12.51
CA LEU A 178 15.55 -4.77 13.91
C LEU A 178 15.17 -5.95 14.83
N ARG A 179 14.29 -6.84 14.36
CA ARG A 179 13.92 -8.07 15.10
C ARG A 179 15.07 -9.06 15.19
N ALA A 180 15.83 -9.23 14.11
CA ALA A 180 17.00 -10.11 14.11
C ALA A 180 18.09 -9.57 15.05
N GLU A 181 18.34 -8.26 15.04
CA GLU A 181 19.26 -7.61 15.98
C GLU A 181 18.80 -7.83 17.42
N MET A 182 17.53 -7.54 17.74
CA MET A 182 16.98 -7.79 19.08
C MET A 182 17.10 -9.25 19.52
N ALA A 183 16.93 -10.22 18.61
CA ALA A 183 17.10 -11.64 18.91
C ALA A 183 18.57 -11.99 19.23
N ILE A 184 19.53 -11.46 18.46
CA ILE A 184 20.97 -11.64 18.75
C ILE A 184 21.32 -11.02 20.10
N TRP A 185 20.82 -9.83 20.41
CA TRP A 185 21.02 -9.19 21.72
C TRP A 185 20.42 -10.00 22.86
N ARG A 186 19.31 -10.72 22.62
CA ARG A 186 18.64 -11.59 23.59
C ARG A 186 19.40 -12.89 23.84
N GLU A 187 19.89 -13.54 22.78
CA GLU A 187 20.69 -14.77 22.87
C GLU A 187 22.10 -14.51 23.40
N GLY A 188 22.71 -13.37 23.04
CA GLY A 188 23.98 -12.90 23.59
C GLY A 188 23.91 -12.39 25.03
N GLY A 189 22.76 -12.55 25.70
CA GLY A 189 22.48 -12.11 27.07
C GLY A 189 23.28 -12.79 28.18
N GLU A 190 24.25 -13.64 27.87
CA GLU A 190 25.20 -14.13 28.86
C GLU A 190 26.28 -13.05 29.14
N LYS A 191 25.93 -12.16 30.09
CA LYS A 191 26.55 -10.87 30.48
C LYS A 191 26.13 -9.67 29.63
N ILE A 192 24.91 -9.20 29.88
CA ILE A 192 24.51 -7.84 29.54
C ILE A 192 25.45 -6.85 30.29
N LEU A 193 26.48 -6.38 29.60
CA LEU A 193 27.31 -5.23 30.01
C LEU A 193 26.48 -3.96 29.82
N LEU A 194 25.52 -3.74 30.72
CA LEU A 194 24.83 -2.46 30.81
C LEU A 194 25.84 -1.40 31.24
N THR A 195 25.89 -0.33 30.47
CA THR A 195 26.64 0.87 30.85
C THR A 195 26.02 1.45 32.13
N ASP A 196 26.81 2.10 33.00
CA ASP A 196 26.30 2.70 34.24
C ASP A 196 25.10 3.63 34.00
N LYS A 197 25.08 4.33 32.87
CA LYS A 197 23.96 5.19 32.45
C LYS A 197 22.69 4.41 32.11
N GLU A 198 22.83 3.28 31.43
CA GLU A 198 21.69 2.40 31.10
C GLU A 198 21.10 1.79 32.39
N LYS A 199 21.96 1.33 33.32
CA LYS A 199 21.52 0.86 34.64
C LYS A 199 20.77 1.94 35.41
N LYS A 200 21.29 3.19 35.40
CA LYS A 200 20.63 4.32 36.06
C LYS A 200 19.23 4.56 35.51
N ILE A 201 19.05 4.53 34.19
CA ILE A 201 17.71 4.69 33.57
C ILE A 201 16.77 3.56 33.95
N LEU A 202 17.23 2.31 33.92
CA LEU A 202 16.41 1.18 34.34
C LEU A 202 16.02 1.25 35.82
N GLN A 203 16.93 1.68 36.70
CA GLN A 203 16.61 1.93 38.11
C GLN A 203 15.58 3.05 38.27
N MET A 204 15.67 4.13 37.49
CA MET A 204 14.68 5.22 37.51
C MET A 204 13.30 4.74 37.04
N ILE A 205 13.22 3.88 36.03
CA ILE A 205 11.95 3.30 35.55
C ILE A 205 11.38 2.34 36.60
N LYS A 206 12.21 1.48 37.18
CA LYS A 206 11.81 0.55 38.25
C LYS A 206 11.30 1.26 39.50
N ALA A 207 11.93 2.38 39.89
CA ALA A 207 11.53 3.19 41.03
C ALA A 207 10.15 3.87 40.86
N GLN A 208 9.63 3.93 39.62
CA GLN A 208 8.32 4.50 39.30
C GLN A 208 7.30 3.40 38.96
N ASP A 209 7.31 2.29 39.71
CA ASP A 209 6.44 1.14 39.50
C ASP A 209 6.44 0.62 38.05
N ASN A 210 7.64 0.62 37.44
CA ASN A 210 7.85 0.20 36.06
C ASN A 210 7.12 1.07 35.00
N VAL A 211 6.76 2.31 35.34
CA VAL A 211 6.10 3.26 34.43
C VAL A 211 6.76 4.63 34.55
N PHE A 212 7.61 4.98 33.58
CA PHE A 212 8.29 6.26 33.53
C PHE A 212 7.59 7.25 32.59
N THR A 213 7.16 8.40 33.10
CA THR A 213 6.42 9.44 32.33
C THR A 213 7.25 10.71 32.06
N GLY A 214 8.54 10.72 32.43
CA GLY A 214 9.38 11.91 32.48
C GLY A 214 10.33 12.14 31.32
N PHE A 215 9.97 11.84 30.06
CA PHE A 215 10.90 11.95 28.90
C PHE A 215 11.60 13.32 28.79
N HIS A 216 10.88 14.40 29.10
CA HIS A 216 11.41 15.76 29.02
C HIS A 216 12.40 16.13 30.13
N ARG A 217 12.45 15.35 31.22
CA ARG A 217 13.36 15.59 32.36
C ARG A 217 14.74 14.96 32.18
N LEU A 218 14.92 14.16 31.13
CA LEU A 218 16.18 13.47 30.84
C LEU A 218 17.16 14.39 30.10
N ASP A 219 18.43 14.35 30.51
CA ASP A 219 19.53 14.99 29.80
C ASP A 219 19.78 14.33 28.43
N HIS A 220 20.52 14.99 27.53
CA HIS A 220 20.88 14.45 26.21
C HIS A 220 21.52 13.06 26.29
N GLN A 221 22.39 12.82 27.28
CA GLN A 221 23.05 11.52 27.43
C GLN A 221 22.10 10.43 27.96
N GLU A 222 21.15 10.81 28.80
CA GLU A 222 20.13 9.92 29.35
C GLU A 222 19.09 9.52 28.31
N LYS A 223 18.72 10.46 27.43
CA LYS A 223 17.88 10.18 26.25
C LYS A 223 18.56 9.20 25.29
N ALA A 224 19.87 9.36 25.07
CA ALA A 224 20.62 8.42 24.24
C ALA A 224 20.62 7.00 24.86
N ALA A 225 20.86 6.89 26.17
CA ALA A 225 20.79 5.61 26.88
C ALA A 225 19.39 4.97 26.81
N LEU A 226 18.32 5.77 26.95
CA LEU A 226 16.95 5.29 26.80
C LEU A 226 16.66 4.79 25.37
N ASN A 227 17.14 5.51 24.35
CA ASN A 227 17.00 5.08 22.95
C ASN A 227 17.73 3.76 22.68
N VAL A 228 18.91 3.56 23.29
CA VAL A 228 19.63 2.29 23.21
C VAL A 228 18.86 1.17 23.92
N LEU A 229 18.28 1.44 25.09
CA LEU A 229 17.45 0.45 25.81
C LEU A 229 16.16 0.08 25.06
N LEU A 230 15.57 1.05 24.34
CA LEU A 230 14.45 0.81 23.42
C LEU A 230 14.87 -0.04 22.23
N ALA A 231 16.02 0.27 21.62
CA ALA A 231 16.57 -0.51 20.51
C ALA A 231 16.94 -1.95 20.92
N LYS A 232 17.40 -2.13 22.17
CA LYS A 232 17.66 -3.45 22.77
C LYS A 232 16.39 -4.23 23.13
N GLY A 233 15.21 -3.62 23.04
CA GLY A 233 13.94 -4.25 23.43
C GLY A 233 13.77 -4.48 24.94
N ILE A 234 14.67 -3.92 25.77
CA ILE A 234 14.61 -4.03 27.23
C ILE A 234 13.51 -3.11 27.77
N VAL A 235 13.31 -1.97 27.13
CA VAL A 235 12.29 -0.98 27.44
C VAL A 235 11.31 -0.88 26.28
N GLU A 236 10.02 -0.76 26.57
CA GLU A 236 8.94 -0.56 25.59
C GLU A 236 8.20 0.75 25.83
N VAL A 237 7.68 1.34 24.75
CA VAL A 237 6.79 2.51 24.81
C VAL A 237 5.36 2.05 25.07
N ILE A 238 4.75 2.57 26.12
CA ILE A 238 3.34 2.34 26.42
C ILE A 238 2.49 3.21 25.49
N SER A 239 1.87 2.56 24.50
CA SER A 239 0.92 3.21 23.59
C SER A 239 -0.48 3.22 24.23
N GLY A 240 -0.75 4.21 25.07
CA GLY A 240 -2.08 4.40 25.69
C GLY A 240 -2.92 5.46 24.97
N ASP A 241 -4.23 5.23 24.89
CA ASP A 241 -5.24 6.15 24.32
C ASP A 241 -5.44 7.44 25.17
N HIS A 242 -4.82 7.51 26.35
CA HIS A 242 -4.88 8.66 27.24
C HIS A 242 -3.77 9.70 26.96
N PRO A 243 -4.11 11.00 26.83
CA PRO A 243 -3.15 12.05 26.52
C PRO A 243 -2.04 12.23 27.57
N LEU A 244 -2.26 11.79 28.81
CA LEU A 244 -1.27 11.81 29.90
C LEU A 244 -0.26 10.64 29.88
N ARG A 245 -0.49 9.61 29.05
CA ARG A 245 0.38 8.42 28.93
C ARG A 245 1.19 8.38 27.64
N ARG A 246 0.99 9.34 26.74
CA ARG A 246 1.71 9.44 25.47
C ARG A 246 3.19 9.73 25.76
N GLY A 247 4.07 8.75 25.52
CA GLY A 247 5.50 8.84 25.83
C GLY A 247 5.90 8.27 27.19
N SER A 248 5.11 7.35 27.76
CA SER A 248 5.51 6.58 28.94
C SER A 248 6.27 5.30 28.56
N PHE A 249 7.25 4.91 29.38
CA PHE A 249 8.16 3.79 29.13
C PHE A 249 8.04 2.75 30.25
N ARG A 250 8.12 1.46 29.90
CA ARG A 250 8.19 0.34 30.85
C ARG A 250 9.34 -0.59 30.52
N ILE A 251 9.92 -1.24 31.53
CA ILE A 251 10.81 -2.38 31.32
C ILE A 251 9.93 -3.58 30.94
N ALA A 252 10.16 -4.13 29.75
CA ALA A 252 9.43 -5.28 29.23
C ALA A 252 10.16 -6.61 29.53
N ASP A 253 11.46 -6.54 29.78
CA ASP A 253 12.30 -7.69 30.10
C ASP A 253 12.20 -8.05 31.59
N GLU A 254 11.59 -9.20 31.87
CA GLU A 254 11.32 -9.70 33.23
C GLU A 254 12.61 -10.15 33.94
N ASP A 255 13.59 -10.67 33.20
CA ASP A 255 14.89 -11.09 33.73
C ASP A 255 15.72 -9.87 34.13
N VAL A 256 15.71 -8.81 33.29
CA VAL A 256 16.35 -7.54 33.62
C VAL A 256 15.68 -6.88 34.82
N LEU A 257 14.34 -6.87 34.90
CA LEU A 257 13.60 -6.32 36.03
C LEU A 257 13.96 -7.02 37.36
N GLN A 258 14.14 -8.34 37.33
CA GLN A 258 14.55 -9.16 38.46
C GLN A 258 16.03 -8.96 38.83
N SER A 259 16.92 -8.78 37.84
CA SER A 259 18.36 -8.57 38.05
C SER A 259 18.70 -7.22 38.70
N LEU A 260 17.83 -6.22 38.57
CA LEU A 260 18.00 -4.87 39.14
C LEU A 260 17.67 -4.81 40.65
N LYS A 261 17.85 -5.91 41.40
CA LYS A 261 17.62 -5.98 42.85
C LYS A 261 18.65 -5.16 43.63
#